data_AF-A0A365GV43-F1
#
_entry.id   AF-A0A365GV43-F1
#
_cell.length_a   1.000
_cell.length_b   1.000
_cell.length_c   1.000
_cell.angle_alpha   90.00
_cell.angle_beta   90.00
_cell.angle_gamma   90.00
#
_symmetry.space_group_name_H-M   'P 1'
#
loop_
_entity.id
_entity.type
_entity.pdbx_description
1 polymer ?
#
loop_
_entity_poly.entity_id
_entity_poly.type
_entity_poly.pdbx_seq_one_letter_code
_entity_poly.pdbx_strand_id
1 'polypeptide(L)'
;MRWGCSSDQATRSSRAVSEAKGRRRSPRCVRPSRRSSDRQRARPGAVWHGRSASPTGRWPWSPLDSASSRSAAGTCGRRRRLRPGRTSAWSLLCVAVLVPGSVDGVKPLLTFGHGTAGREELARLLHRAEVCSVVDVRTAPGSRRNPAVHRSALQEWLPAEGIDYRWERRLGGFRKAVPDAPDTFWRNDSFRGYAGHTRSPDFLAAMDDLLHQAAQVRTAVLCSESVWWRCHRRLIADFAVLARDRPVQHLAHDGRRTEHLPSPGARLREDGLLIYDQE
;
A
#
# COMPACT_ATOMS: atom_id res chain seq x y z
N MET A 1 12.75 74.86 27.65
CA MET A 1 11.73 74.87 26.57
C MET A 1 11.01 73.52 26.65
N ARG A 2 9.90 73.33 27.41
CA ARG A 2 8.47 73.67 27.11
C ARG A 2 8.07 73.01 25.77
N TRP A 3 7.09 72.10 25.64
CA TRP A 3 5.71 71.93 26.15
C TRP A 3 5.29 70.44 25.92
N GLY A 4 4.27 69.79 26.52
CA GLY A 4 3.18 70.14 27.44
C GLY A 4 2.13 68.99 27.53
N CYS A 5 1.42 68.92 28.68
CA CYS A 5 0.15 68.22 29.03
C CYS A 5 0.11 66.67 28.95
N SER A 6 -0.01 65.87 30.02
CA SER A 6 -0.81 65.88 31.28
C SER A 6 -2.33 65.78 31.02
N SER A 7 -2.90 64.57 31.09
CA SER A 7 -3.70 63.96 32.19
C SER A 7 -5.17 64.35 32.18
N ASP A 8 -6.08 63.37 32.26
CA ASP A 8 -7.12 63.42 33.30
C ASP A 8 -7.78 62.05 33.59
N GLN A 9 -7.67 61.68 34.87
CA GLN A 9 -8.65 61.08 35.81
C GLN A 9 -9.34 59.74 35.46
N ALA A 10 -9.10 58.62 36.17
CA ALA A 10 -9.47 58.27 37.56
C ALA A 10 -11.00 58.38 37.81
N THR A 11 -11.75 57.31 38.09
CA THR A 11 -11.95 56.76 39.45
C THR A 11 -13.04 55.65 39.47
N ARG A 12 -13.11 54.94 40.62
CA ARG A 12 -14.11 53.94 41.14
C ARG A 12 -13.85 52.48 40.75
N SER A 13 -13.32 51.61 41.63
CA SER A 13 -13.77 51.14 42.96
C SER A 13 -15.16 50.49 42.97
N SER A 14 -15.19 49.16 43.05
CA SER A 14 -15.82 48.43 44.18
C SER A 14 -15.66 46.91 44.03
N ARG A 15 -15.22 46.27 45.11
CA ARG A 15 -15.27 44.81 45.32
C ARG A 15 -16.72 44.37 45.65
N ALA A 16 -16.99 43.10 45.31
CA ALA A 16 -17.53 42.05 46.20
C ALA A 16 -18.93 41.43 45.85
N VAL A 17 -18.92 40.08 45.74
CA VAL A 17 -19.94 39.09 46.24
C VAL A 17 -21.25 39.01 45.40
N SER A 18 -21.91 37.90 45.03
CA SER A 18 -21.86 36.43 45.26
C SER A 18 -22.79 35.70 44.25
N GLU A 19 -22.73 34.36 44.26
CA GLU A 19 -23.83 33.39 44.01
C GLU A 19 -24.18 32.85 42.60
N ALA A 20 -23.62 31.66 42.34
CA ALA A 20 -24.29 30.39 42.01
C ALA A 20 -25.53 30.34 41.09
N LYS A 21 -25.44 29.56 40.00
CA LYS A 21 -26.37 28.46 39.68
C LYS A 21 -25.95 27.64 38.44
N GLY A 22 -26.08 26.32 38.55
CA GLY A 22 -26.73 25.52 37.50
C GLY A 22 -25.86 24.78 36.48
N ARG A 23 -25.54 23.52 36.80
CA ARG A 23 -25.06 22.46 35.90
C ARG A 23 -26.03 22.21 34.72
N ARG A 24 -25.50 21.90 33.53
CA ARG A 24 -26.03 20.83 32.65
C ARG A 24 -24.89 20.08 31.96
N ARG A 25 -24.74 18.81 32.32
CA ARG A 25 -23.86 17.82 31.67
C ARG A 25 -24.65 17.13 30.56
N SER A 26 -24.05 16.99 29.38
CA SER A 26 -24.62 16.23 28.26
C SER A 26 -24.74 14.72 28.56
N PRO A 27 -25.72 14.01 27.99
CA PRO A 27 -26.03 12.64 28.38
C PRO A 27 -25.02 11.63 27.82
N ARG A 28 -24.55 10.73 28.70
CA ARG A 28 -23.87 9.48 28.33
C ARG A 28 -24.91 8.50 27.77
N CYS A 29 -24.63 7.92 26.61
CA CYS A 29 -25.35 6.76 26.09
C CYS A 29 -25.10 5.55 27.00
N VAL A 30 -26.16 5.08 27.67
CA VAL A 30 -26.17 3.85 28.47
C VAL A 30 -26.66 2.70 27.59
N ARG A 31 -25.83 1.65 27.46
CA ARG A 31 -26.22 0.37 26.86
C ARG A 31 -27.11 -0.41 27.84
N PRO A 32 -28.22 -1.02 27.40
CA PRO A 32 -29.02 -1.87 28.27
C PRO A 32 -28.36 -3.24 28.48
N SER A 33 -28.19 -3.61 29.74
CA SER A 33 -27.91 -4.96 30.22
C SER A 33 -29.19 -5.81 30.19
N ARG A 34 -29.11 -7.03 29.64
CA ARG A 34 -30.10 -8.09 29.91
C ARG A 34 -29.43 -9.25 30.64
N ARG A 35 -29.99 -9.59 31.82
CA ARG A 35 -29.77 -10.80 32.62
C ARG A 35 -30.74 -11.88 32.11
N SER A 36 -30.24 -13.07 31.79
CA SER A 36 -30.27 -14.33 32.56
C SER A 36 -31.55 -15.18 32.45
N SER A 37 -31.45 -16.28 31.70
CA SER A 37 -31.93 -17.66 31.93
C SER A 37 -31.46 -18.45 30.70
N ASP A 38 -31.17 -19.74 30.67
CA ASP A 38 -31.53 -20.85 31.54
C ASP A 38 -30.54 -22.00 31.28
N ARG A 39 -30.58 -23.00 32.17
CA ARG A 39 -29.77 -24.22 32.21
C ARG A 39 -29.87 -25.04 30.92
N GLN A 40 -28.78 -25.74 30.56
CA GLN A 40 -28.77 -27.21 30.48
C GLN A 40 -27.36 -27.77 30.20
N ARG A 41 -27.11 -28.96 30.76
CA ARG A 41 -25.85 -29.68 30.86
C ARG A 41 -26.09 -31.08 30.30
N ALA A 42 -25.31 -31.53 29.32
CA ALA A 42 -25.04 -32.95 28.95
C ALA A 42 -23.92 -32.91 27.89
N ARG A 43 -22.66 -33.24 28.21
CA ARG A 43 -21.96 -34.55 28.21
C ARG A 43 -21.68 -35.18 26.82
N PRO A 44 -20.56 -35.92 26.67
CA PRO A 44 -19.71 -35.92 25.47
C PRO A 44 -19.77 -37.25 24.68
N GLY A 45 -19.21 -37.24 23.47
CA GLY A 45 -18.74 -38.47 22.80
C GLY A 45 -19.12 -38.55 21.32
N ALA A 46 -18.15 -38.29 20.43
CA ALA A 46 -18.18 -38.81 19.07
C ALA A 46 -16.74 -39.07 18.61
N VAL A 47 -16.36 -40.34 18.75
CA VAL A 47 -15.16 -40.95 18.17
C VAL A 47 -15.32 -40.95 16.65
N TRP A 48 -14.38 -40.35 15.93
CA TRP A 48 -14.27 -40.53 14.48
C TRP A 48 -13.23 -41.60 14.18
N HIS A 49 -13.71 -42.79 13.81
CA HIS A 49 -12.89 -43.80 13.14
C HIS A 49 -12.69 -43.37 11.68
N GLY A 50 -11.44 -43.44 11.22
CA GLY A 50 -11.08 -43.14 9.84
C GLY A 50 -11.48 -44.24 8.86
N ARG A 51 -11.40 -43.89 7.56
CA ARG A 51 -10.81 -44.73 6.52
C ARG A 51 -10.58 -43.93 5.23
N SER A 52 -9.31 -43.88 4.87
CA SER A 52 -8.70 -43.92 3.53
C SER A 52 -9.63 -43.92 2.30
N ALA A 53 -9.39 -42.98 1.40
CA ALA A 53 -9.56 -43.18 -0.04
C ALA A 53 -8.44 -42.44 -0.79
N SER A 54 -7.55 -43.22 -1.42
CA SER A 54 -6.52 -42.73 -2.34
C SER A 54 -7.11 -42.44 -3.73
N PRO A 55 -6.43 -41.64 -4.58
CA PRO A 55 -7.04 -40.94 -5.70
C PRO A 55 -6.76 -41.63 -7.04
N THR A 56 -7.78 -41.77 -7.89
CA THR A 56 -7.61 -42.05 -9.32
C THR A 56 -8.63 -41.25 -10.13
N GLY A 57 -8.23 -40.06 -10.57
CA GLY A 57 -9.05 -39.16 -11.38
C GLY A 57 -8.20 -38.53 -12.47
N ARG A 58 -7.88 -39.35 -13.48
CA ARG A 58 -7.20 -39.00 -14.72
C ARG A 58 -8.12 -38.09 -15.54
N TRP A 59 -7.72 -36.83 -15.75
CA TRP A 59 -8.40 -35.90 -16.67
C TRP A 59 -7.82 -36.08 -18.09
N PRO A 60 -8.61 -36.48 -19.10
CA PRO A 60 -8.10 -36.53 -20.46
C PRO A 60 -8.27 -35.15 -21.11
N TRP A 61 -7.14 -34.58 -21.53
CA TRP A 61 -7.11 -33.62 -22.63
C TRP A 61 -7.17 -34.40 -23.95
N SER A 62 -8.07 -34.01 -24.84
CA SER A 62 -7.90 -34.20 -26.28
C SER A 62 -8.35 -32.93 -27.03
N PRO A 63 -7.64 -32.53 -28.10
CA PRO A 63 -7.89 -31.30 -28.85
C PRO A 63 -8.64 -31.53 -30.18
N LEU A 64 -9.00 -30.40 -30.80
CA LEU A 64 -9.43 -30.18 -32.20
C LEU A 64 -10.89 -30.54 -32.55
N ASP A 65 -11.68 -29.55 -33.00
CA ASP A 65 -11.93 -29.41 -34.44
C ASP A 65 -12.68 -28.12 -34.87
N SER A 66 -12.19 -27.63 -36.00
CA SER A 66 -12.73 -26.79 -37.06
C SER A 66 -14.18 -26.25 -37.08
N ALA A 67 -14.23 -24.96 -37.46
CA ALA A 67 -15.12 -24.34 -38.47
C ALA A 67 -16.66 -24.35 -38.27
N SER A 68 -17.26 -23.16 -38.19
CA SER A 68 -18.07 -22.65 -39.31
C SER A 68 -18.37 -21.16 -39.17
N SER A 69 -18.16 -20.46 -40.26
CA SER A 69 -18.61 -19.11 -40.56
C SER A 69 -20.11 -19.08 -40.83
N ARG A 70 -20.87 -18.21 -40.16
CA ARG A 70 -22.11 -17.64 -40.69
C ARG A 70 -22.20 -16.15 -40.35
N SER A 71 -22.21 -15.34 -41.41
CA SER A 71 -22.52 -13.92 -41.41
C SER A 71 -23.98 -13.68 -41.04
N ALA A 72 -24.23 -12.63 -40.25
CA ALA A 72 -25.52 -11.93 -40.24
C ALA A 72 -25.31 -10.44 -39.93
N ALA A 73 -25.62 -9.63 -40.95
CA ALA A 73 -26.20 -8.29 -40.92
C ALA A 73 -25.81 -7.31 -39.80
N GLY A 74 -24.94 -6.36 -40.17
CA GLY A 74 -25.31 -4.95 -40.30
C GLY A 74 -26.01 -4.27 -39.12
N THR A 75 -25.22 -3.68 -38.23
CA THR A 75 -25.57 -2.36 -37.67
C THR A 75 -24.43 -1.39 -37.99
N CYS A 76 -24.75 -0.34 -38.73
CA CYS A 76 -23.90 0.83 -38.97
C CYS A 76 -23.71 1.58 -37.65
N GLY A 77 -22.85 1.05 -36.78
CA GLY A 77 -22.38 1.75 -35.60
C GLY A 77 -21.46 2.88 -36.04
N ARG A 78 -21.93 4.13 -35.90
CA ARG A 78 -21.10 5.34 -35.97
C ARG A 78 -19.79 5.09 -35.20
N ARG A 79 -18.69 4.88 -35.92
CA ARG A 79 -17.35 4.89 -35.34
C ARG A 79 -17.14 6.27 -34.75
N ARG A 80 -17.26 6.41 -33.43
CA ARG A 80 -16.68 7.54 -32.71
C ARG A 80 -15.20 7.49 -33.04
N ARG A 81 -14.72 8.44 -33.86
CA ARG A 81 -13.29 8.70 -33.98
C ARG A 81 -12.79 8.93 -32.56
N LEU A 82 -11.99 8.00 -32.05
CA LEU A 82 -11.17 8.25 -30.88
C LEU A 82 -10.27 9.42 -31.28
N ARG A 83 -10.54 10.59 -30.69
CA ARG A 83 -9.61 11.71 -30.80
C ARG A 83 -8.26 11.20 -30.26
N PRO A 84 -7.13 11.39 -30.96
CA PRO A 84 -5.84 11.13 -30.36
C PRO A 84 -5.80 11.91 -29.04
N GLY A 85 -5.65 11.18 -27.94
CA GLY A 85 -5.58 11.79 -26.62
C GLY A 85 -4.46 12.81 -26.64
N ARG A 86 -4.75 14.04 -26.24
CA ARG A 86 -3.72 15.01 -25.89
C ARG A 86 -2.76 14.28 -24.96
N THR A 87 -1.53 14.04 -25.40
CA THR A 87 -0.47 13.63 -24.50
C THR A 87 -0.39 14.73 -23.45
N SER A 88 -0.63 14.38 -22.18
CA SER A 88 -0.49 15.36 -21.13
C SER A 88 0.98 15.78 -21.10
N ALA A 89 1.27 17.04 -20.74
CA ALA A 89 2.66 17.48 -20.56
C ALA A 89 3.43 16.56 -19.59
N TRP A 90 2.71 15.89 -18.68
CA TRP A 90 3.21 14.88 -17.76
C TRP A 90 3.76 13.63 -18.46
N SER A 91 3.07 13.09 -19.47
CA SER A 91 3.57 11.92 -20.22
C SER A 91 4.91 12.20 -20.91
N LEU A 92 5.11 13.43 -21.40
CA LEU A 92 6.40 13.85 -21.96
C LEU A 92 7.45 14.04 -20.87
N LEU A 93 7.07 14.57 -19.70
CA LEU A 93 7.94 14.72 -18.54
C LEU A 93 8.45 13.35 -18.03
N CYS A 94 7.62 12.32 -18.10
CA CYS A 94 7.99 10.96 -17.70
C CYS A 94 8.99 10.28 -18.62
N VAL A 95 9.06 10.71 -19.88
CA VAL A 95 10.10 10.29 -20.83
C VAL A 95 11.36 11.17 -20.69
N ALA A 96 11.22 12.42 -20.25
CA ALA A 96 12.27 13.45 -20.39
C ALA A 96 13.01 13.86 -19.10
N VAL A 97 12.68 13.36 -17.91
CA VAL A 97 13.33 13.89 -16.68
C VAL A 97 14.47 12.98 -16.17
N LEU A 98 15.68 13.36 -16.56
CA LEU A 98 16.85 13.32 -15.67
C LEU A 98 16.56 14.29 -14.52
N VAL A 99 16.28 13.74 -13.34
CA VAL A 99 16.05 14.53 -12.13
C VAL A 99 17.43 14.93 -11.60
N PRO A 100 17.77 16.22 -11.52
CA PRO A 100 18.97 16.62 -10.80
C PRO A 100 18.67 16.53 -9.30
N GLY A 101 19.28 15.59 -8.58
CA GLY A 101 19.06 15.50 -7.13
C GLY A 101 19.53 14.26 -6.38
N SER A 102 20.38 13.41 -6.96
CA SER A 102 21.07 12.37 -6.18
C SER A 102 22.56 12.48 -6.44
N VAL A 103 23.32 12.68 -5.37
CA VAL A 103 24.77 12.91 -5.38
C VAL A 103 25.58 11.76 -6.02
N ASP A 104 24.93 10.62 -6.33
CA ASP A 104 25.53 9.44 -6.95
C ASP A 104 24.83 8.96 -8.24
N GLY A 105 23.95 9.77 -8.86
CA GLY A 105 23.31 9.44 -10.15
C GLY A 105 22.27 8.29 -10.15
N VAL A 106 22.08 7.57 -9.04
CA VAL A 106 21.08 6.48 -8.92
C VAL A 106 19.73 7.03 -8.43
N LYS A 107 18.70 6.94 -9.27
CA LYS A 107 17.32 7.34 -8.90
C LYS A 107 16.76 6.42 -7.79
N PRO A 108 16.26 6.96 -6.66
CA PRO A 108 15.68 6.13 -5.61
C PRO A 108 14.38 5.48 -6.06
N LEU A 109 14.13 4.25 -5.59
CA LEU A 109 12.81 3.63 -5.68
C LEU A 109 11.88 4.31 -4.68
N LEU A 110 10.72 4.80 -5.14
CA LEU A 110 9.72 5.36 -4.22
C LEU A 110 8.79 4.26 -3.72
N THR A 111 8.26 4.41 -2.51
CA THR A 111 7.14 3.57 -2.06
C THR A 111 6.10 4.41 -1.34
N PHE A 112 4.82 4.06 -1.49
CA PHE A 112 3.72 4.73 -0.80
C PHE A 112 2.60 3.74 -0.47
N GLY A 113 1.74 4.14 0.46
CA GLY A 113 0.59 3.36 0.89
C GLY A 113 -0.67 4.15 0.67
N HIS A 114 -1.69 3.56 0.04
CA HIS A 114 -2.90 4.35 -0.26
C HIS A 114 -3.72 4.69 0.99
N GLY A 115 -3.64 3.89 2.06
CA GLY A 115 -4.43 4.12 3.28
C GLY A 115 -5.92 4.30 2.98
N THR A 116 -6.47 5.40 3.46
CA THR A 116 -7.84 5.85 3.17
C THR A 116 -7.93 6.93 2.10
N ALA A 117 -6.81 7.33 1.49
CA ALA A 117 -6.75 8.44 0.54
C ALA A 117 -7.54 8.14 -0.74
N GLY A 118 -8.31 9.13 -1.18
CA GLY A 118 -9.10 9.06 -2.42
C GLY A 118 -8.25 9.31 -3.67
N ARG A 119 -8.88 9.23 -4.85
CA ARG A 119 -8.22 9.46 -6.14
C ARG A 119 -7.49 10.80 -6.18
N GLU A 120 -8.17 11.89 -5.82
CA GLU A 120 -7.65 13.25 -5.99
C GLU A 120 -6.45 13.52 -5.07
N GLU A 121 -6.48 12.96 -3.86
CA GLU A 121 -5.37 13.05 -2.92
C GLU A 121 -4.15 12.28 -3.43
N LEU A 122 -4.35 11.04 -3.90
CA LEU A 122 -3.29 10.23 -4.46
C LEU A 122 -2.71 10.81 -5.75
N ALA A 123 -3.55 11.31 -6.67
CA ALA A 123 -3.10 11.94 -7.89
C ALA A 123 -2.22 13.16 -7.58
N ARG A 124 -2.65 14.05 -6.68
CA ARG A 124 -1.84 15.20 -6.24
C ARG A 124 -0.53 14.77 -5.61
N LEU A 125 -0.55 13.74 -4.75
CA LEU A 125 0.64 13.22 -4.09
C LEU A 125 1.66 12.69 -5.11
N LEU A 126 1.20 11.88 -6.06
CA LEU A 126 2.05 11.27 -7.08
C LEU A 126 2.61 12.31 -8.05
N HIS A 127 1.81 13.31 -8.43
CA HIS A 127 2.27 14.44 -9.24
C HIS A 127 3.32 15.28 -8.51
N ARG A 128 3.11 15.66 -7.24
CA ARG A 128 4.16 16.37 -6.47
C ARG A 128 5.43 15.54 -6.29
N ALA A 129 5.30 14.22 -6.24
CA ALA A 129 6.42 13.31 -6.18
C ALA A 129 7.05 13.01 -7.55
N GLU A 130 6.49 13.58 -8.63
CA GLU A 130 6.90 13.38 -10.01
C GLU A 130 6.93 11.90 -10.44
N VAL A 131 6.01 11.11 -9.89
CA VAL A 131 5.88 9.68 -10.18
C VAL A 131 5.33 9.48 -11.58
N CYS A 132 5.96 8.56 -12.30
CA CYS A 132 5.62 8.22 -13.68
C CYS A 132 5.06 6.82 -13.83
N SER A 133 5.37 5.93 -12.88
CA SER A 133 4.82 4.59 -12.87
C SER A 133 4.52 4.13 -11.45
N VAL A 134 3.37 3.50 -11.25
CA VAL A 134 2.97 2.86 -10.02
C VAL A 134 2.99 1.35 -10.20
N VAL A 135 3.74 0.68 -9.34
CA VAL A 135 3.75 -0.79 -9.25
C VAL A 135 2.99 -1.21 -8.00
N ASP A 136 1.81 -1.78 -8.20
CA ASP A 136 0.96 -2.29 -7.14
C ASP A 136 1.42 -3.68 -6.72
N VAL A 137 1.83 -3.81 -5.46
CA VAL A 137 2.34 -5.07 -4.89
C VAL A 137 1.33 -5.69 -3.92
N ARG A 138 0.06 -5.27 -3.96
CA ARG A 138 -0.98 -5.89 -3.12
C ARG A 138 -1.33 -7.28 -3.65
N THR A 139 -1.41 -8.27 -2.77
CA THR A 139 -1.84 -9.63 -3.13
C THR A 139 -3.26 -9.67 -3.68
N ALA A 140 -4.14 -8.86 -3.10
CA ALA A 140 -5.52 -8.69 -3.50
C ALA A 140 -5.82 -7.18 -3.59
N PRO A 141 -5.62 -6.55 -4.77
CA PRO A 141 -5.77 -5.11 -4.98
C PRO A 141 -7.25 -4.68 -5.08
N GLY A 142 -8.05 -5.06 -4.09
CA GLY A 142 -9.44 -4.62 -3.91
C GLY A 142 -9.60 -3.91 -2.57
N SER A 143 -10.52 -2.94 -2.50
CA SER A 143 -10.85 -2.29 -1.23
C SER A 143 -12.33 -1.96 -1.17
N ARG A 144 -13.09 -2.66 -0.33
CA ARG A 144 -14.52 -2.37 -0.14
C ARG A 144 -14.79 -0.93 0.33
N ARG A 145 -13.86 -0.37 1.11
CA ARG A 145 -13.98 0.97 1.70
C ARG A 145 -13.52 2.10 0.79
N ASN A 146 -12.72 1.79 -0.23
CA ASN A 146 -12.18 2.79 -1.14
C ASN A 146 -12.18 2.24 -2.58
N PRO A 147 -13.29 2.43 -3.33
CA PRO A 147 -13.41 1.97 -4.70
C PRO A 147 -12.33 2.55 -5.64
N ALA A 148 -11.85 3.77 -5.37
CA ALA A 148 -10.86 4.44 -6.22
C ALA A 148 -9.50 3.73 -6.27
N VAL A 149 -9.20 2.89 -5.27
CA VAL A 149 -7.95 2.11 -5.22
C VAL A 149 -8.15 0.65 -5.58
N HIS A 150 -9.31 0.28 -6.16
CA HIS A 150 -9.47 -1.01 -6.82
C HIS A 150 -8.52 -1.08 -8.01
N ARG A 151 -8.02 -2.28 -8.30
CA ARG A 151 -7.15 -2.50 -9.46
C ARG A 151 -7.74 -1.94 -10.75
N SER A 152 -9.02 -2.23 -11.03
CA SER A 152 -9.70 -1.75 -12.24
C SER A 152 -9.77 -0.23 -12.29
N ALA A 153 -10.06 0.42 -11.17
CA ALA A 153 -10.07 1.88 -11.08
C ALA A 153 -8.67 2.45 -11.31
N LEU A 154 -7.63 1.91 -10.65
CA LEU A 154 -6.24 2.33 -10.82
C LEU A 154 -5.74 2.17 -12.26
N GLN A 155 -6.13 1.07 -12.92
CA GLN A 155 -5.84 0.82 -14.34
C GLN A 155 -6.44 1.86 -15.28
N GLU A 156 -7.52 2.54 -14.86
CA GLU A 156 -8.18 3.55 -15.67
C GLU A 156 -7.68 4.95 -15.32
N TRP A 157 -7.72 5.33 -14.04
CA TRP A 157 -7.47 6.72 -13.68
C TRP A 157 -6.00 7.09 -13.62
N LEU A 158 -5.07 6.19 -13.25
CA LEU A 158 -3.64 6.53 -13.25
C LEU A 158 -3.16 6.89 -14.67
N PRO A 159 -3.45 6.10 -15.72
CA PRO A 159 -3.10 6.49 -17.08
C PRO A 159 -3.79 7.76 -17.56
N ALA A 160 -5.03 8.02 -17.10
CA ALA A 160 -5.71 9.29 -17.38
C ALA A 160 -4.99 10.51 -16.75
N GLU A 161 -4.28 10.31 -15.64
CA GLU A 161 -3.38 11.30 -15.04
C GLU A 161 -1.97 11.30 -15.68
N GLY A 162 -1.70 10.43 -16.66
CA GLY A 162 -0.38 10.29 -17.29
C GLY A 162 0.62 9.44 -16.48
N ILE A 163 0.14 8.61 -15.55
CA ILE A 163 0.95 7.74 -14.70
C ILE A 163 0.70 6.29 -15.09
N ASP A 164 1.75 5.55 -15.44
CA ASP A 164 1.62 4.13 -15.78
C ASP A 164 1.24 3.29 -14.56
N TYR A 165 0.51 2.20 -14.79
CA TYR A 165 0.12 1.27 -13.74
C TYR A 165 0.43 -0.17 -14.13
N ARG A 166 1.13 -0.88 -13.23
CA ARG A 166 1.38 -2.32 -13.30
C ARG A 166 0.98 -2.97 -11.98
N TRP A 167 0.36 -4.16 -12.05
CA TRP A 167 0.18 -5.01 -10.88
C TRP A 167 1.25 -6.11 -10.86
N GLU A 168 2.04 -6.17 -9.78
CA GLU A 168 3.11 -7.13 -9.59
C GLU A 168 2.78 -8.09 -8.43
N ARG A 169 2.05 -9.15 -8.74
CA ARG A 169 1.56 -10.12 -7.74
C ARG A 169 2.68 -10.94 -7.10
N ARG A 170 3.84 -11.09 -7.75
CA ARG A 170 4.98 -11.85 -7.20
C ARG A 170 5.55 -11.18 -5.95
N LEU A 171 5.47 -9.85 -5.86
CA LEU A 171 5.85 -9.06 -4.68
C LEU A 171 4.73 -8.94 -3.63
N GLY A 172 3.60 -9.62 -3.87
CA GLY A 172 2.45 -9.71 -2.98
C GLY A 172 2.76 -10.16 -1.56
N GLY A 173 2.16 -9.50 -0.57
CA GLY A 173 2.14 -9.93 0.82
C GLY A 173 1.35 -11.24 1.08
N PHE A 174 1.03 -11.49 2.36
CA PHE A 174 0.30 -12.69 2.82
C PHE A 174 1.02 -14.00 2.47
N ARG A 175 2.31 -14.06 2.80
CA ARG A 175 3.14 -15.26 2.67
C ARG A 175 3.10 -16.04 3.97
N LYS A 176 3.05 -17.37 3.88
CA LYS A 176 3.00 -18.25 5.07
C LYS A 176 4.41 -18.45 5.61
N ALA A 177 4.57 -18.33 6.93
CA ALA A 177 5.80 -18.74 7.59
C ALA A 177 5.96 -20.26 7.51
N VAL A 178 7.18 -20.70 7.29
CA VAL A 178 7.58 -22.10 7.42
C VAL A 178 8.06 -22.31 8.86
N PRO A 179 7.74 -23.44 9.51
CA PRO A 179 8.35 -23.80 10.79
C PRO A 179 9.88 -23.78 10.70
N ASP A 180 10.54 -23.38 11.80
CA ASP A 180 12.00 -23.35 11.92
C ASP A 180 12.72 -22.52 10.83
N ALA A 181 12.01 -21.55 10.25
CA ALA A 181 12.61 -20.61 9.31
C ALA A 181 13.73 -19.80 10.00
N PRO A 182 14.83 -19.51 9.29
CA PRO A 182 15.99 -18.82 9.87
C PRO A 182 15.72 -17.36 10.24
N ASP A 183 14.58 -16.79 9.80
CA ASP A 183 14.20 -15.38 10.04
C ASP A 183 13.67 -15.15 11.48
N THR A 184 14.54 -15.32 12.47
CA THR A 184 14.22 -15.27 13.90
C THR A 184 13.95 -13.87 14.45
N PHE A 185 14.38 -12.81 13.75
CA PHE A 185 14.16 -11.41 14.16
C PHE A 185 12.66 -11.05 14.25
N TRP A 186 11.84 -11.60 13.35
CA TRP A 186 10.44 -11.21 13.23
C TRP A 186 9.54 -11.96 14.21
N ARG A 187 8.95 -11.25 15.16
CA ARG A 187 7.91 -11.80 16.05
C ARG A 187 6.61 -12.13 15.33
N ASN A 188 6.28 -11.42 14.24
CA ASN A 188 5.04 -11.58 13.50
C ASN A 188 5.18 -12.58 12.35
N ASP A 189 4.26 -13.55 12.29
CA ASP A 189 4.26 -14.64 11.31
C ASP A 189 4.16 -14.16 9.85
N SER A 190 3.43 -13.08 9.60
CA SER A 190 3.32 -12.54 8.24
C SER A 190 4.64 -11.95 7.75
N PHE A 191 5.42 -11.33 8.65
CA PHE A 191 6.76 -10.86 8.32
C PHE A 191 7.76 -12.00 8.17
N ARG A 192 7.72 -13.03 9.03
CA ARG A 192 8.53 -14.26 8.85
C ARG A 192 8.25 -14.94 7.51
N GLY A 193 6.98 -15.12 7.17
CA GLY A 193 6.60 -15.71 5.89
C GLY A 193 7.06 -14.87 4.70
N TYR A 194 6.99 -13.54 4.80
CA TYR A 194 7.47 -12.68 3.73
C TYR A 194 9.01 -12.65 3.64
N ALA A 195 9.71 -12.71 4.77
CA ALA A 195 11.17 -12.83 4.81
C ALA A 195 11.64 -14.08 4.05
N GLY A 196 11.02 -15.24 4.31
CA GLY A 196 11.23 -16.45 3.51
C GLY A 196 10.97 -16.25 2.01
N HIS A 197 9.90 -15.54 1.67
CA HIS A 197 9.55 -15.25 0.28
C HIS A 197 10.60 -14.38 -0.44
N THR A 198 11.34 -13.52 0.26
CA THR A 198 12.40 -12.69 -0.34
C THR A 198 13.53 -13.50 -0.99
N ARG A 199 13.63 -14.79 -0.65
CA ARG A 199 14.62 -15.73 -1.18
C ARG A 199 14.06 -16.62 -2.29
N SER A 200 12.79 -16.45 -2.67
CA SER A 200 12.19 -17.24 -3.73
C SER A 200 12.60 -16.74 -5.13
N PRO A 201 12.74 -17.63 -6.14
CA PRO A 201 13.05 -17.21 -7.50
C PRO A 201 12.06 -16.18 -8.07
N ASP A 202 10.77 -16.34 -7.79
CA ASP A 202 9.72 -15.42 -8.22
C ASP A 202 9.90 -14.01 -7.64
N PHE A 203 10.32 -13.91 -6.38
CA PHE A 203 10.58 -12.61 -5.75
C PHE A 203 11.81 -11.95 -6.36
N LEU A 204 12.90 -12.71 -6.53
CA LEU A 204 14.15 -12.19 -7.10
C LEU A 204 13.91 -11.63 -8.50
N ALA A 205 13.27 -12.41 -9.39
CA ALA A 205 12.94 -11.96 -10.74
C ALA A 205 12.04 -10.72 -10.73
N ALA A 206 11.02 -10.67 -9.86
CA ALA A 206 10.13 -9.52 -9.78
C ALA A 206 10.81 -8.26 -9.23
N MET A 207 11.77 -8.41 -8.32
CA MET A 207 12.59 -7.30 -7.83
C MET A 207 13.51 -6.77 -8.93
N ASP A 208 14.16 -7.65 -9.69
CA ASP A 208 15.02 -7.23 -10.79
C ASP A 208 14.21 -6.49 -11.88
N ASP A 209 13.02 -6.98 -12.24
CA ASP A 209 12.08 -6.29 -13.14
C ASP A 209 11.67 -4.90 -12.60
N LEU A 210 11.36 -4.81 -11.30
CA LEU A 210 10.98 -3.55 -10.65
C LEU A 210 12.13 -2.53 -10.66
N LEU A 211 13.34 -2.98 -10.33
CA LEU A 211 14.52 -2.12 -10.24
C LEU A 211 15.02 -1.68 -11.62
N HIS A 212 14.92 -2.55 -12.62
CA HIS A 212 15.16 -2.17 -14.01
C HIS A 212 14.21 -1.05 -14.45
N GLN A 213 12.91 -1.18 -14.16
CA GLN A 213 11.93 -0.14 -14.44
C GLN A 213 12.24 1.17 -13.68
N ALA A 214 12.59 1.08 -12.39
CA ALA A 214 12.89 2.24 -11.55
C ALA A 214 14.18 2.98 -11.96
N ALA A 215 15.08 2.33 -12.68
CA ALA A 215 16.25 2.97 -13.27
C ALA A 215 15.88 3.89 -14.45
N GLN A 216 14.83 3.54 -15.20
CA GLN A 216 14.40 4.30 -16.37
C GLN A 216 13.47 5.45 -15.98
N VAL A 217 12.43 5.15 -15.21
CA VAL A 217 11.36 6.09 -14.87
C VAL A 217 11.12 6.14 -13.38
N ARG A 218 10.71 7.30 -12.86
CA ARG A 218 10.42 7.47 -11.43
C ARG A 218 9.24 6.57 -11.03
N THR A 219 9.56 5.45 -10.41
CA THR A 219 8.63 4.37 -10.09
C THR A 219 8.30 4.38 -8.60
N ALA A 220 7.02 4.20 -8.26
CA ALA A 220 6.54 4.10 -6.89
C ALA A 220 5.84 2.76 -6.63
N VAL A 221 6.29 2.04 -5.60
CA VAL A 221 5.66 0.81 -5.12
C VAL A 221 4.46 1.14 -4.23
N LEU A 222 3.28 0.61 -4.58
CA LEU A 222 2.02 0.83 -3.89
C LEU A 222 1.61 -0.37 -3.02
N CYS A 223 1.21 -0.11 -1.77
CA CYS A 223 0.53 -1.07 -0.89
C CYS A 223 -0.69 -0.41 -0.21
N SER A 224 -1.45 -1.16 0.60
CA SER A 224 -2.65 -0.66 1.29
C SER A 224 -2.36 0.15 2.56
N GLU A 225 -1.41 -0.31 3.38
CA GLU A 225 -1.06 0.34 4.64
C GLU A 225 -0.31 1.65 4.38
N SER A 226 -0.74 2.76 4.99
CA SER A 226 -0.08 4.07 4.87
C SER A 226 1.37 4.02 5.37
N VAL A 227 1.56 3.33 6.48
CA VAL A 227 2.83 3.30 7.22
C VAL A 227 3.71 2.13 6.75
N TRP A 228 4.82 2.45 6.08
CA TRP A 228 5.66 1.45 5.39
C TRP A 228 6.22 0.36 6.32
N TRP A 229 6.58 0.70 7.57
CA TRP A 229 7.18 -0.25 8.51
C TRP A 229 6.21 -1.29 9.08
N ARG A 230 4.90 -1.11 8.84
CA ARG A 230 3.83 -2.04 9.28
C ARG A 230 3.38 -2.99 8.18
N CYS A 231 3.97 -2.92 6.99
CA CYS A 231 3.61 -3.80 5.88
C CYS A 231 4.84 -4.36 5.14
N HIS A 232 4.59 -5.25 4.19
CA HIS A 232 5.63 -5.93 3.42
C HIS A 232 6.51 -4.99 2.57
N ARG A 233 6.10 -3.72 2.37
CA ARG A 233 6.95 -2.71 1.71
C ARG A 233 8.27 -2.52 2.43
N ARG A 234 8.31 -2.72 3.75
CA ARG A 234 9.54 -2.71 4.54
C ARG A 234 10.57 -3.73 4.02
N LEU A 235 10.15 -4.96 3.76
CA LEU A 235 11.05 -6.03 3.33
C LEU A 235 11.43 -5.91 1.85
N ILE A 236 10.53 -5.37 1.02
CA ILE A 236 10.87 -4.95 -0.35
C ILE A 236 11.98 -3.90 -0.33
N ALA A 237 11.85 -2.92 0.57
CA ALA A 237 12.82 -1.84 0.71
C ALA A 237 14.16 -2.33 1.29
N ASP A 238 14.11 -3.20 2.30
CA ASP A 238 15.31 -3.87 2.85
C ASP A 238 16.07 -4.59 1.73
N PHE A 239 15.38 -5.37 0.90
CA PHE A 239 16.01 -6.07 -0.22
C PHE A 239 16.60 -5.12 -1.26
N ALA A 240 15.85 -4.09 -1.66
CA ALA A 240 16.33 -3.13 -2.65
C ALA A 240 17.61 -2.41 -2.20
N VAL A 241 17.66 -1.99 -0.93
CA VAL A 241 18.84 -1.31 -0.38
C VAL A 241 20.00 -2.27 -0.17
N LEU A 242 19.78 -3.40 0.51
CA LEU A 242 20.87 -4.28 0.91
C LEU A 242 21.38 -5.16 -0.23
N ALA A 243 20.48 -5.75 -1.03
CA ALA A 243 20.85 -6.75 -2.02
C ALA A 243 21.16 -6.17 -3.40
N ARG A 244 20.79 -4.91 -3.66
CA ARG A 244 20.85 -4.29 -5.00
C ARG A 244 21.33 -2.85 -4.98
N ASP A 245 21.80 -2.36 -3.83
CA ASP A 245 22.32 -1.00 -3.63
C ASP A 245 21.40 0.09 -4.20
N ARG A 246 20.08 -0.14 -4.18
CA ARG A 246 19.09 0.83 -4.64
C ARG A 246 18.57 1.62 -3.45
N PRO A 247 18.82 2.95 -3.38
CA PRO A 247 18.20 3.79 -2.37
C PRO A 247 16.67 3.72 -2.48
N VAL A 248 15.99 3.68 -1.34
CA VAL A 248 14.53 3.69 -1.26
C VAL A 248 14.07 4.90 -0.46
N GLN A 249 13.03 5.58 -0.95
CA GLN A 249 12.36 6.65 -0.22
C GLN A 249 10.88 6.34 -0.05
N HIS A 250 10.39 6.49 1.18
CA HIS A 250 8.97 6.34 1.51
C HIS A 250 8.27 7.69 1.42
N LEU A 251 7.25 7.75 0.58
CA LEU A 251 6.39 8.91 0.39
C LEU A 251 5.21 8.84 1.35
N ALA A 252 5.13 9.81 2.26
CA ALA A 252 4.00 10.02 3.15
C ALA A 252 2.89 10.86 2.47
N HIS A 253 1.66 10.80 2.98
CA HIS A 253 0.51 11.50 2.40
C HIS A 253 0.64 13.04 2.43
N ASP A 254 1.46 13.58 3.32
CA ASP A 254 1.82 15.01 3.37
C ASP A 254 2.85 15.42 2.30
N GLY A 255 3.38 14.46 1.53
CA GLY A 255 4.40 14.66 0.51
C GLY A 255 5.84 14.53 1.02
N ARG A 256 6.05 14.33 2.33
CA ARG A 256 7.38 14.10 2.88
C ARG A 256 7.97 12.79 2.35
N ARG A 257 9.25 12.83 2.00
CA ARG A 257 10.05 11.65 1.65
C ARG A 257 10.96 11.32 2.82
N THR A 258 11.00 10.05 3.20
CA THR A 258 11.89 9.54 4.25
C THR A 258 12.73 8.42 3.66
N GLU A 259 14.04 8.49 3.83
CA GLU A 259 14.93 7.42 3.39
C GLU A 259 14.66 6.12 4.16
N HIS A 260 14.77 5.01 3.45
CA HIS A 260 14.66 3.69 4.07
C HIS A 260 15.95 3.37 4.81
N LEU A 261 15.83 3.07 6.09
CA LEU A 261 16.89 2.46 6.87
C LEU A 261 16.59 0.95 6.97
N PRO A 262 17.54 0.08 6.56
CA PRO A 262 17.36 -1.34 6.67
C PRO A 262 16.95 -1.78 8.08
N SER A 263 16.11 -2.82 8.14
CA SER A 263 15.71 -3.43 9.41
C SER A 263 16.96 -3.85 10.22
N PRO A 264 17.00 -3.63 11.55
CA PRO A 264 18.19 -3.93 12.35
C PRO A 264 18.70 -5.38 12.26
N GLY A 265 17.81 -6.36 12.08
CA GLY A 265 18.21 -7.76 11.91
C GLY A 265 18.43 -8.18 10.44
N ALA A 266 18.29 -7.26 9.47
CA ALA A 266 18.44 -7.59 8.06
C ALA A 266 19.92 -7.57 7.66
N ARG A 267 20.39 -8.69 7.11
CA ARG A 267 21.74 -8.81 6.54
C ARG A 267 21.73 -9.69 5.31
N LEU A 268 22.75 -9.53 4.46
CA LEU A 268 23.00 -10.47 3.37
C LEU A 268 23.78 -11.67 3.86
N ARG A 269 23.41 -12.84 3.36
CA ARG A 269 24.21 -14.06 3.43
C ARG A 269 25.27 -14.04 2.32
N GLU A 270 26.22 -14.96 2.39
CA GLU A 270 27.27 -15.13 1.36
C GLU A 270 26.71 -15.40 -0.04
N ASP A 271 25.52 -16.01 -0.13
CA ASP A 271 24.81 -16.27 -1.38
C ASP A 271 24.05 -15.05 -1.94
N GLY A 272 24.18 -13.88 -1.31
CA GLY A 272 23.50 -12.64 -1.70
C GLY A 272 22.00 -12.61 -1.38
N LEU A 273 21.51 -13.58 -0.60
CA LEU A 273 20.12 -13.64 -0.16
C LEU A 273 19.94 -13.02 1.22
N LEU A 274 18.78 -12.40 1.42
CA LEU A 274 18.45 -11.68 2.65
C LEU A 274 18.03 -12.63 3.77
N ILE A 275 18.56 -12.43 4.97
CA ILE A 275 18.18 -13.11 6.21
C ILE A 275 17.86 -12.08 7.29
N TYR A 276 16.97 -12.47 8.22
CA TYR A 276 16.55 -11.62 9.33
C TYR A 276 16.76 -12.30 10.69
N ASP A 277 17.90 -12.10 11.33
CA ASP A 277 18.26 -12.73 12.61
C ASP A 277 18.81 -11.69 13.62
N GLN A 278 19.42 -12.17 14.71
CA GLN A 278 19.97 -11.33 15.79
C GLN A 278 21.50 -11.41 15.89
N GLU A 279 22.16 -11.89 14.83
CA GLU A 279 23.63 -11.98 14.77
C GLU A 279 24.28 -10.62 14.53
#